data_AF-A0A955M5Z6-F1
#
_entry.id   AF-A0A955M5Z6-F1
#
_cell.length_a   1.000
_cell.length_b   1.000
_cell.length_c   1.000
_cell.angle_alpha   90.00
_cell.angle_beta   90.00
_cell.angle_gamma   90.00
#
_symmetry.space_group_name_H-M   'P 1'
#
loop_
_entity.id
_entity.type
_entity.pdbx_description
1 polymer ?
#
loop_
_entity_poly.entity_id
_entity_poly.type
_entity_poly.pdbx_seq_one_letter_code
_entity_poly.pdbx_strand_id
1 'polypeptide(L)'
;MTSESRARRRIPAGVVATLLFVAGFVPRLLWISIGPYSVDTLNLALKAEQLVTTLQLSYSFGSGYPLTIVCGGFFVLLGKIAGVHDPVLAVNFMSVVMGAACVPVLYLLTLRLIDRDTAFFAAFFLSVTPIFLAVSTYGLSHTPALLFLLAGINFLLRFRDSGRGSDLMIAAAFIGFLGAARLQNLVLMAVPLAFLLWTVSGRDRWRTFLVFGSVAAAAMGIFYLPYLIGSERAAYLAQFVKYKEASVIPDASIGLLFKPLLNILYHLIYTFTPVGIMLIFIGGWKLSKQHRGPAYLFLMLWLLFPVLLYSRLYTLVPRFLTILHPPLCIMMAYFFPQNCAAGRFRRILAMLLAVVMAVGMVCLVEPVLTARHRQATIPEYVRWVARLAPPDARIITVDDSLFFRYYSNLNLLSRFHDQYRINEEAHAAFRRELDGLLNSGISVYVTEHGLYNYDPQGRFAAMMTEGYRLDSVGVRPYEFWQESCWQSGRYPRQLFRVWPKQQ
;
A
#
# COMPACT_ATOMS: atom_id res chain seq x y z
N MET A 1 -21.02 47.72 12.87
CA MET A 1 -21.64 46.38 12.98
C MET A 1 -20.58 45.40 13.45
N THR A 2 -20.61 45.10 14.75
CA THR A 2 -19.59 44.31 15.47
C THR A 2 -19.68 42.83 15.11
N SER A 3 -18.51 42.21 14.91
CA SER A 3 -18.33 40.83 14.43
C SER A 3 -18.65 39.74 15.46
N GLU A 4 -19.25 40.11 16.61
CA GLU A 4 -19.51 39.21 17.74
C GLU A 4 -20.85 38.44 17.66
N SER A 5 -21.81 38.83 16.81
CA SER A 5 -23.17 38.28 16.86
C SER A 5 -23.45 37.05 15.97
N ARG A 6 -22.43 36.39 15.42
CA ARG A 6 -22.59 35.07 14.78
C ARG A 6 -21.70 34.03 15.45
N ALA A 7 -21.95 33.80 16.73
CA ALA A 7 -21.78 32.50 17.36
C ALA A 7 -22.74 31.48 16.69
N ARG A 8 -22.56 31.24 15.38
CA ARG A 8 -23.16 30.09 14.70
C ARG A 8 -22.71 28.88 15.48
N ARG A 9 -23.65 28.15 16.08
CA ARG A 9 -23.40 26.85 16.72
C ARG A 9 -22.57 26.01 15.75
N ARG A 10 -21.26 25.95 15.99
CA ARG A 10 -20.37 25.15 15.16
C ARG A 10 -20.66 23.71 15.53
N ILE A 11 -20.91 22.86 14.51
CA ILE A 11 -21.11 21.42 14.70
C ILE A 11 -19.93 20.90 15.57
N PRO A 12 -20.12 19.97 16.51
CA PRO A 12 -18.98 19.41 17.26
C PRO A 12 -17.99 18.70 16.32
N ALA A 13 -16.69 18.78 16.59
CA ALA A 13 -15.67 18.13 15.76
C ALA A 13 -15.88 16.60 15.67
N GLY A 14 -16.35 15.98 16.75
CA GLY A 14 -16.68 14.55 16.78
C GLY A 14 -17.81 14.16 15.83
N VAL A 15 -18.83 15.01 15.67
CA VAL A 15 -19.92 14.77 14.71
C VAL A 15 -19.40 14.83 13.28
N VAL A 16 -18.57 15.83 12.95
CA VAL A 16 -17.95 15.93 11.62
C VAL A 16 -17.04 14.73 11.33
N ALA A 17 -16.21 14.32 12.29
CA ALA A 17 -15.37 13.13 12.15
C ALA A 17 -16.21 11.87 11.91
N THR A 18 -17.32 11.69 12.62
CA THR A 18 -18.20 10.53 12.44
C THR A 18 -18.83 10.52 11.04
N LEU A 19 -19.32 11.66 10.56
CA LEU A 19 -19.87 11.78 9.20
C LEU A 19 -18.80 11.49 8.14
N LEU A 20 -17.58 11.99 8.33
CA LEU A 20 -16.45 11.71 7.44
C LEU A 20 -16.05 10.22 7.46
N PHE A 21 -16.13 9.55 8.60
CA PHE A 21 -15.93 8.10 8.68
C PHE A 21 -16.98 7.36 7.86
N VAL A 22 -18.27 7.66 8.05
CA VAL A 22 -19.36 7.01 7.31
C VAL A 22 -19.24 7.27 5.81
N ALA A 23 -18.99 8.51 5.42
CA ALA A 23 -18.78 8.90 4.01
C ALA A 23 -17.56 8.22 3.38
N GLY A 24 -16.50 7.96 4.17
CA GLY A 24 -15.34 7.19 3.72
C GLY A 24 -15.60 5.68 3.69
N PHE A 25 -16.36 5.16 4.64
CA PHE A 25 -16.61 3.73 4.84
C PHE A 25 -17.55 3.15 3.79
N VAL A 26 -18.69 3.80 3.53
CA VAL A 26 -19.73 3.28 2.63
C VAL A 26 -19.20 3.00 1.22
N PRO A 27 -18.49 3.92 0.53
CA PRO A 27 -17.96 3.64 -0.81
C PRO A 27 -16.92 2.51 -0.81
N ARG A 28 -16.07 2.44 0.21
CA ARG A 28 -15.06 1.36 0.34
C ARG A 28 -15.71 0.00 0.55
N LEU A 29 -16.81 -0.06 1.29
CA LEU A 29 -17.59 -1.28 1.47
C LEU A 29 -18.30 -1.69 0.18
N LEU A 30 -18.91 -0.74 -0.54
CA LEU A 30 -19.56 -1.01 -1.84
C LEU A 30 -18.57 -1.49 -2.91
N TRP A 31 -17.30 -1.10 -2.80
CA TRP A 31 -16.23 -1.47 -3.71
C TRP A 31 -15.21 -2.46 -3.11
N ILE A 32 -15.56 -3.15 -2.02
CA ILE A 32 -14.66 -4.14 -1.42
C ILE A 32 -14.33 -5.22 -2.46
N SER A 33 -13.04 -5.56 -2.58
CA SER A 33 -12.60 -6.63 -3.48
C SER A 33 -13.16 -7.98 -3.02
N ILE A 34 -13.74 -8.76 -3.93
CA ILE A 34 -14.30 -10.08 -3.59
C ILE A 34 -13.25 -11.19 -3.52
N GLY A 35 -12.02 -10.92 -3.97
CA GLY A 35 -10.91 -11.86 -3.89
C GLY A 35 -9.59 -11.18 -3.58
N PRO A 36 -8.49 -11.95 -3.49
CA PRO A 36 -7.18 -11.39 -3.28
C PRO A 36 -6.69 -10.81 -4.59
N TYR A 37 -6.65 -9.48 -4.67
CA TYR A 37 -6.17 -8.77 -5.85
C TYR A 37 -4.66 -8.96 -6.07
N SER A 38 -3.87 -9.14 -5.00
CA SER A 38 -2.43 -9.32 -5.10
C SER A 38 -1.93 -10.49 -4.26
N VAL A 39 -0.70 -10.92 -4.55
CA VAL A 39 0.01 -11.92 -3.73
C VAL A 39 0.17 -11.46 -2.29
N ASP A 40 0.38 -10.17 -2.07
CA ASP A 40 0.45 -9.56 -0.73
C ASP A 40 -0.85 -9.77 0.06
N THR A 41 -2.01 -9.63 -0.61
CA THR A 41 -3.32 -9.83 0.01
C THR A 41 -3.57 -11.29 0.34
N LEU A 42 -3.29 -12.20 -0.60
CA LEU A 42 -3.45 -13.63 -0.34
C LEU A 42 -2.52 -14.07 0.79
N ASN A 43 -1.24 -13.67 0.77
CA ASN A 43 -0.30 -14.01 1.83
C ASN A 43 -0.75 -13.47 3.19
N LEU A 44 -1.25 -12.22 3.25
CA LEU A 44 -1.80 -11.65 4.48
C LEU A 44 -2.99 -12.48 4.99
N ALA A 45 -3.94 -12.86 4.11
CA ALA A 45 -5.09 -13.67 4.49
C ALA A 45 -4.67 -15.03 5.06
N LEU A 46 -3.73 -15.73 4.40
CA LEU A 46 -3.22 -17.02 4.85
C LEU A 46 -2.49 -16.92 6.18
N LYS A 47 -1.65 -15.89 6.37
CA LYS A 47 -0.93 -15.68 7.64
C LYS A 47 -1.86 -15.25 8.77
N ALA A 48 -2.88 -14.45 8.48
CA ALA A 48 -3.91 -14.07 9.45
C ALA A 48 -4.73 -15.29 9.89
N GLU A 49 -5.13 -16.15 8.96
CA GLU A 49 -5.82 -17.39 9.27
C GLU A 49 -4.93 -18.37 10.06
N GLN A 50 -3.68 -18.53 9.64
CA GLN A 50 -2.69 -19.34 10.35
C GLN A 50 -2.57 -18.85 11.80
N LEU A 51 -2.42 -17.54 12.02
CA LEU A 51 -2.36 -16.96 13.37
C LEU A 51 -3.59 -17.32 14.21
N VAL A 52 -4.80 -17.23 13.66
CA VAL A 52 -6.04 -17.56 14.41
C VAL A 52 -6.12 -19.06 14.74
N THR A 53 -5.64 -19.92 13.85
CA THR A 53 -5.73 -21.39 14.01
C THR A 53 -4.63 -21.96 14.91
N THR A 54 -3.40 -21.44 14.82
CA THR A 54 -2.23 -21.99 15.54
C THR A 54 -1.77 -21.13 16.70
N LEU A 55 -2.27 -19.89 16.82
CA LEU A 55 -1.76 -18.85 17.72
C LEU A 55 -0.27 -18.53 17.51
N GLN A 56 0.29 -18.92 16.35
CA GLN A 56 1.67 -18.64 15.98
C GLN A 56 1.73 -17.52 14.94
N LEU A 57 2.53 -16.51 15.24
CA LEU A 57 2.79 -15.41 14.32
C LEU A 57 3.89 -15.82 13.34
N SER A 58 3.59 -15.82 12.04
CA SER A 58 4.58 -16.02 10.97
C SER A 58 4.81 -14.73 10.20
N TYR A 59 6.02 -14.54 9.69
CA TYR A 59 6.33 -13.33 8.93
C TYR A 59 5.78 -13.38 7.49
N SER A 60 5.41 -12.21 6.97
CA SER A 60 5.15 -11.98 5.55
C SER A 60 6.41 -11.45 4.84
N PHE A 61 6.38 -11.28 3.52
CA PHE A 61 7.52 -10.79 2.75
C PHE A 61 8.04 -9.42 3.23
N GLY A 62 9.33 -9.13 2.99
CA GLY A 62 9.92 -7.81 3.22
C GLY A 62 10.31 -7.57 4.68
N SER A 63 9.50 -6.84 5.45
CA SER A 63 9.77 -6.57 6.87
C SER A 63 8.87 -7.37 7.80
N GLY A 64 8.20 -8.42 7.31
CA GLY A 64 7.33 -9.28 8.11
C GLY A 64 5.92 -8.75 8.38
N TYR A 65 5.77 -7.44 8.60
CA TYR A 65 4.50 -6.77 8.92
C TYR A 65 3.70 -7.40 10.08
N PRO A 66 4.33 -7.74 11.23
CA PRO A 66 3.70 -8.55 12.28
C PRO A 66 2.38 -7.97 12.80
N LEU A 67 2.29 -6.66 13.03
CA LEU A 67 1.05 -6.04 13.51
C LEU A 67 -0.05 -6.04 12.44
N THR A 68 0.30 -5.95 11.15
CA THR A 68 -0.69 -6.09 10.07
C THR A 68 -1.31 -7.48 10.08
N ILE A 69 -0.51 -8.52 10.34
CA ILE A 69 -0.98 -9.91 10.44
C ILE A 69 -1.88 -10.07 11.67
N VAL A 70 -1.52 -9.48 12.81
CA VAL A 70 -2.37 -9.48 14.01
C VAL A 70 -3.70 -8.78 13.76
N CYS A 71 -3.70 -7.61 13.10
CA CYS A 71 -4.92 -6.94 12.69
C CYS A 71 -5.74 -7.82 11.74
N GLY A 72 -5.11 -8.46 10.75
CA GLY A 72 -5.78 -9.40 9.87
C GLY A 72 -6.41 -10.57 10.63
N GLY A 73 -5.67 -11.18 11.56
CA GLY A 73 -6.15 -12.28 12.40
C GLY A 73 -7.33 -11.89 13.27
N PHE A 74 -7.33 -10.68 13.83
CA PHE A 74 -8.49 -10.14 14.55
C PHE A 74 -9.73 -10.08 13.66
N PHE A 75 -9.61 -9.58 12.42
CA PHE A 75 -10.72 -9.53 11.48
C PHE A 75 -11.16 -10.91 10.99
N VAL A 76 -10.23 -11.86 10.80
CA VAL A 76 -10.55 -13.26 10.48
C VAL A 76 -11.32 -13.91 11.64
N LEU A 77 -10.91 -13.66 12.89
CA LEU A 77 -11.62 -14.15 14.08
C LEU A 77 -13.04 -13.58 14.16
N LEU A 78 -13.20 -12.27 13.96
CA LEU A 78 -14.53 -11.64 13.92
C LEU A 78 -15.39 -12.22 12.79
N GLY A 79 -14.81 -12.45 11.61
CA GLY A 79 -15.47 -13.10 10.50
C GLY A 79 -15.99 -14.49 10.89
N LYS A 80 -15.12 -15.33 11.49
CA LYS A 80 -15.50 -16.67 11.95
C LYS A 80 -16.62 -16.63 12.98
N ILE A 81 -16.58 -15.69 13.94
CA ILE A 81 -17.66 -15.49 14.92
C ILE A 81 -18.99 -15.09 14.24
N ALA A 82 -18.91 -14.33 13.14
CA ALA A 82 -20.06 -13.90 12.35
C ALA A 82 -20.49 -14.90 11.25
N GLY A 83 -19.88 -16.10 11.18
CA GLY A 83 -20.19 -17.11 10.16
C GLY A 83 -19.54 -16.88 8.79
N VAL A 84 -18.61 -15.92 8.67
CA VAL A 84 -17.83 -15.67 7.46
C VAL A 84 -16.50 -16.42 7.55
N HIS A 85 -16.36 -17.47 6.75
CA HIS A 85 -15.17 -18.33 6.77
C HIS A 85 -14.09 -17.94 5.76
N ASP A 86 -14.34 -16.98 4.87
CA ASP A 86 -13.34 -16.54 3.89
C ASP A 86 -12.34 -15.55 4.54
N PRO A 87 -11.07 -15.95 4.76
CA PRO A 87 -10.08 -15.08 5.37
C PRO A 87 -9.70 -13.90 4.47
N VAL A 88 -9.86 -14.02 3.15
CA VAL A 88 -9.56 -12.94 2.20
C VAL A 88 -10.55 -11.80 2.36
N LEU A 89 -11.85 -12.12 2.40
CA LEU A 89 -12.89 -11.12 2.64
C LEU A 89 -12.67 -10.41 3.98
N ALA A 90 -12.29 -11.15 5.03
CA ALA A 90 -12.00 -10.58 6.34
C ALA A 90 -10.83 -9.57 6.32
N VAL A 91 -9.71 -9.90 5.67
CA VAL A 91 -8.57 -8.96 5.56
C VAL A 91 -8.86 -7.81 4.59
N ASN A 92 -9.70 -8.01 3.57
CA ASN A 92 -10.20 -6.91 2.73
C ASN A 92 -11.05 -5.95 3.56
N PHE A 93 -11.92 -6.49 4.44
CA PHE A 93 -12.75 -5.70 5.34
C PHE A 93 -11.92 -4.94 6.38
N MET A 94 -10.82 -5.52 6.87
CA MET A 94 -9.82 -4.81 7.69
C MET A 94 -9.34 -3.54 6.97
N SER A 95 -8.93 -3.64 5.70
CA SER A 95 -8.49 -2.48 4.92
C SER A 95 -9.59 -1.44 4.73
N VAL A 96 -10.84 -1.85 4.55
CA VAL A 96 -12.01 -0.95 4.45
C VAL A 96 -12.18 -0.14 5.73
N VAL A 97 -12.20 -0.81 6.89
CA VAL A 97 -12.36 -0.16 8.20
C VAL A 97 -11.18 0.77 8.52
N MET A 98 -9.95 0.28 8.37
CA MET A 98 -8.74 1.04 8.68
C MET A 98 -8.54 2.21 7.72
N GLY A 99 -8.84 2.00 6.42
CA GLY A 99 -8.81 3.04 5.40
C GLY A 99 -9.86 4.13 5.64
N ALA A 100 -11.08 3.74 6.01
CA ALA A 100 -12.12 4.68 6.40
C ALA A 100 -11.75 5.46 7.68
N ALA A 101 -11.12 4.81 8.65
CA ALA A 101 -10.65 5.44 9.89
C ALA A 101 -9.52 6.46 9.67
N CYS A 102 -8.70 6.33 8.61
CA CYS A 102 -7.71 7.34 8.25
C CYS A 102 -8.34 8.72 7.99
N VAL A 103 -9.55 8.75 7.42
CA VAL A 103 -10.25 9.99 7.01
C VAL A 103 -10.56 10.91 8.21
N PRO A 104 -11.29 10.48 9.25
CA PRO A 104 -11.54 11.31 10.43
C PRO A 104 -10.26 11.60 11.23
N VAL A 105 -9.29 10.69 11.25
CA VAL A 105 -8.02 10.94 11.96
C VAL A 105 -7.22 12.03 11.25
N LEU A 106 -7.21 12.06 9.91
CA LEU A 106 -6.65 13.18 9.15
C LEU A 106 -7.39 14.49 9.46
N TYR A 107 -8.72 14.47 9.52
CA TYR A 107 -9.50 15.65 9.94
C TYR A 107 -9.04 16.18 11.31
N LEU A 108 -8.91 15.31 12.31
CA LEU A 108 -8.48 15.71 13.66
C LEU A 108 -7.03 16.22 13.70
N LEU A 109 -6.14 15.61 12.92
CA LEU A 109 -4.75 16.03 12.75
C LEU A 109 -4.71 17.43 12.13
N THR A 110 -5.35 17.63 10.98
CA THR A 110 -5.34 18.89 10.26
C THR A 110 -6.04 20.00 11.04
N LEU A 111 -7.07 19.68 11.82
CA LEU A 111 -7.74 20.63 12.71
C LEU A 111 -6.77 21.23 13.74
N ARG A 112 -5.84 20.42 14.27
CA ARG A 112 -4.79 20.86 15.21
C ARG A 112 -3.61 21.54 14.54
N LEU A 113 -3.33 21.15 13.29
CA LEU A 113 -2.19 21.67 12.54
C LEU A 113 -2.50 23.03 11.91
N ILE A 114 -3.70 23.20 11.37
CA ILE A 114 -4.11 24.34 10.56
C ILE A 114 -5.41 24.96 11.08
N ASP A 115 -6.54 24.52 10.57
CA ASP A 115 -7.87 25.04 10.88
C ASP A 115 -8.95 24.03 10.48
N ARG A 116 -10.19 24.33 10.87
CA ARG A 116 -11.32 23.43 10.71
C ARG A 116 -11.76 23.21 9.26
N ASP A 117 -11.77 24.26 8.46
CA ASP A 117 -12.30 24.19 7.10
C ASP A 117 -11.28 23.47 6.20
N THR A 118 -9.98 23.79 6.37
CA THR A 118 -8.89 23.05 5.74
C THR A 118 -8.93 21.58 6.13
N ALA A 119 -9.19 21.27 7.40
CA ALA A 119 -9.31 19.89 7.86
C ALA A 119 -10.43 19.11 7.20
N PHE A 120 -11.60 19.74 7.02
CA PHE A 120 -12.73 19.12 6.34
C PHE A 120 -12.37 18.77 4.88
N PHE A 121 -11.82 19.73 4.13
CA PHE A 121 -11.42 19.50 2.74
C PHE A 121 -10.29 18.47 2.64
N ALA A 122 -9.30 18.49 3.54
CA ALA A 122 -8.18 17.53 3.51
C ALA A 122 -8.68 16.09 3.71
N ALA A 123 -9.57 15.88 4.67
CA ALA A 123 -10.18 14.57 4.91
C ALA A 123 -11.09 14.15 3.75
N PHE A 124 -11.91 15.07 3.23
CA PHE A 124 -12.75 14.82 2.07
C PHE A 124 -11.91 14.38 0.86
N PHE A 125 -10.85 15.10 0.50
CA PHE A 125 -9.98 14.72 -0.61
C PHE A 125 -9.23 13.42 -0.37
N LEU A 126 -8.73 13.16 0.84
CA LEU A 126 -8.13 11.85 1.15
C LEU A 126 -9.14 10.73 0.90
N SER A 127 -10.41 10.92 1.30
CA SER A 127 -11.44 9.88 1.18
C SER A 127 -11.69 9.41 -0.26
N VAL A 128 -11.48 10.29 -1.24
CA VAL A 128 -11.72 10.07 -2.68
C VAL A 128 -10.43 9.98 -3.52
N THR A 129 -9.25 10.12 -2.91
CA THR A 129 -7.97 10.09 -3.64
C THR A 129 -7.78 8.71 -4.30
N PRO A 130 -7.57 8.62 -5.64
CA PRO A 130 -7.60 7.37 -6.41
C PRO A 130 -6.79 6.21 -5.79
N ILE A 131 -5.48 6.40 -5.64
CA ILE A 131 -4.59 5.35 -5.11
C ILE A 131 -4.97 4.96 -3.68
N PHE A 132 -5.33 5.94 -2.82
CA PHE A 132 -5.70 5.63 -1.45
C PHE A 132 -7.03 4.87 -1.37
N LEU A 133 -8.02 5.30 -2.15
CA LEU A 133 -9.31 4.63 -2.23
C LEU A 133 -9.14 3.18 -2.67
N ALA A 134 -8.39 2.92 -3.76
CA ALA A 134 -8.10 1.56 -4.21
C ALA A 134 -7.41 0.71 -3.16
N VAL A 135 -6.30 1.18 -2.58
CA VAL A 135 -5.53 0.43 -1.57
C VAL A 135 -6.36 0.14 -0.31
N SER A 136 -7.42 0.90 -0.06
CA SER A 136 -8.35 0.69 1.05
C SER A 136 -9.52 -0.26 0.78
N THR A 137 -9.55 -0.95 -0.36
CA THR A 137 -10.62 -1.93 -0.70
C THR A 137 -10.17 -3.39 -0.66
N TYR A 138 -8.88 -3.65 -0.41
CA TYR A 138 -8.32 -4.99 -0.34
C TYR A 138 -7.20 -5.08 0.71
N GLY A 139 -6.96 -6.27 1.25
CA GLY A 139 -6.10 -6.52 2.41
C GLY A 139 -4.64 -6.18 2.13
N LEU A 140 -4.12 -5.14 2.80
CA LEU A 140 -2.74 -4.69 2.68
C LEU A 140 -2.25 -4.04 3.99
N SER A 141 -0.93 -3.98 4.16
CA SER A 141 -0.29 -3.27 5.30
C SER A 141 -0.37 -1.74 5.24
N HIS A 142 -0.79 -1.16 4.11
CA HIS A 142 -0.70 0.29 3.89
C HIS A 142 -1.73 1.07 4.71
N THR A 143 -2.98 0.58 4.79
CA THR A 143 -4.05 1.25 5.54
C THR A 143 -3.86 1.19 7.05
N PRO A 144 -3.46 0.05 7.69
CA PRO A 144 -3.10 0.06 9.11
C PRO A 144 -1.91 0.98 9.40
N ALA A 145 -0.85 0.90 8.58
CA ALA A 145 0.32 1.75 8.76
C ALA A 145 -0.03 3.24 8.68
N LEU A 146 -0.82 3.66 7.69
CA LEU A 146 -1.24 5.05 7.57
C LEU A 146 -2.11 5.49 8.74
N LEU A 147 -3.05 4.66 9.20
CA LEU A 147 -3.87 4.96 10.37
C LEU A 147 -3.01 5.21 11.61
N PHE A 148 -2.07 4.31 11.89
CA PHE A 148 -1.17 4.42 13.05
C PHE A 148 -0.26 5.66 12.95
N LEU A 149 0.24 5.99 11.75
CA LEU A 149 0.99 7.22 11.52
C LEU A 149 0.15 8.46 11.83
N LEU A 150 -1.07 8.55 11.26
CA LEU A 150 -1.96 9.69 11.46
C LEU A 150 -2.39 9.84 12.93
N ALA A 151 -2.70 8.72 13.59
CA ALA A 151 -3.06 8.69 15.00
C ALA A 151 -1.88 9.14 15.87
N GLY A 152 -0.68 8.60 15.63
CA GLY A 152 0.54 8.97 16.34
C GLY A 152 0.87 10.47 16.22
N ILE A 153 0.81 11.02 15.01
CA ILE A 153 1.01 12.47 14.79
C ILE A 153 -0.08 13.28 15.49
N ASN A 154 -1.36 12.87 15.41
CA ASN A 154 -2.44 13.59 16.07
C ASN A 154 -2.28 13.61 17.60
N PHE A 155 -1.86 12.51 18.23
CA PHE A 155 -1.54 12.48 19.66
C PHE A 155 -0.28 13.29 20.00
N LEU A 156 0.71 13.33 19.10
CA LEU A 156 1.89 14.18 19.30
C LEU A 156 1.54 15.67 19.27
N LEU A 157 0.60 16.06 18.40
CA LEU A 157 0.04 17.41 18.40
C LEU A 157 -0.83 17.68 19.64
N ARG A 158 -1.55 16.68 20.16
CA ARG A 158 -2.24 16.82 21.46
C ARG A 158 -1.27 17.04 22.61
N PHE A 159 -0.14 16.34 22.62
CA PHE A 159 0.92 16.55 23.60
C PHE A 159 1.47 17.98 23.55
N ARG A 160 1.66 18.54 22.35
CA ARG A 160 2.04 19.97 22.18
C ARG A 160 1.03 20.90 22.85
N ASP A 161 -0.26 20.63 22.67
CA ASP A 161 -1.33 21.51 23.15
C ASP A 161 -1.59 21.34 24.67
N SER A 162 -1.40 20.13 25.22
CA SER A 162 -1.78 19.77 26.59
C SER A 162 -0.61 19.63 27.58
N GLY A 163 0.61 19.38 27.08
CA GLY A 163 1.78 19.01 27.88
C GLY A 163 1.68 17.65 28.60
N ARG A 164 0.60 16.88 28.41
CA ARG A 164 0.35 15.64 29.17
C ARG A 164 1.23 14.49 28.67
N GLY A 165 2.06 13.93 29.55
CA GLY A 165 2.93 12.80 29.21
C GLY A 165 2.20 11.57 28.65
N SER A 166 0.94 11.34 29.02
CA SER A 166 0.13 10.26 28.45
C SER A 166 -0.13 10.43 26.94
N ASP A 167 -0.34 11.66 26.46
CA ASP A 167 -0.49 11.92 25.01
C ASP A 167 0.82 11.59 24.27
N LEU A 168 1.99 11.89 24.87
CA LEU A 168 3.30 11.52 24.31
C LEU A 168 3.50 10.00 24.25
N MET A 169 3.17 9.28 25.32
CA MET A 169 3.30 7.82 25.37
C MET A 169 2.38 7.15 24.36
N ILE A 170 1.13 7.61 24.23
CA ILE A 170 0.18 7.10 23.24
C ILE A 170 0.70 7.41 21.82
N ALA A 171 1.19 8.62 21.57
CA ALA A 171 1.80 8.97 20.28
C ALA A 171 2.96 8.03 19.93
N ALA A 172 3.88 7.82 20.87
CA ALA A 172 5.02 6.92 20.71
C ALA A 172 4.59 5.48 20.43
N ALA A 173 3.59 4.96 21.16
CA ALA A 173 3.05 3.62 20.94
C ALA A 173 2.48 3.47 19.52
N PHE A 174 1.69 4.45 19.05
CA PHE A 174 1.17 4.43 17.68
C PHE A 174 2.27 4.54 16.61
N ILE A 175 3.35 5.27 16.85
CA ILE A 175 4.51 5.29 15.94
C ILE A 175 5.30 3.97 16.00
N GLY A 176 5.35 3.30 17.16
CA GLY A 176 5.84 1.92 17.25
C GLY A 176 4.97 0.93 16.47
N PHE A 177 3.64 1.09 16.54
CA PHE A 177 2.67 0.32 15.76
C PHE A 177 2.81 0.57 14.25
N LEU A 178 3.10 1.79 13.82
CA LEU A 178 3.51 2.06 12.44
C LEU A 178 4.71 1.22 12.03
N GLY A 179 5.76 1.16 12.86
CA GLY A 179 6.93 0.32 12.63
C GLY A 179 6.59 -1.17 12.54
N ALA A 180 5.76 -1.67 13.43
CA ALA A 180 5.29 -3.06 13.44
C ALA A 180 4.33 -3.40 12.29
N ALA A 181 3.54 -2.43 11.81
CA ALA A 181 2.64 -2.63 10.67
C ALA A 181 3.42 -2.56 9.35
N ARG A 182 4.39 -1.64 9.24
CA ARG A 182 5.21 -1.39 8.05
C ARG A 182 6.47 -0.59 8.38
N LEU A 183 7.55 -1.29 8.73
CA LEU A 183 8.85 -0.69 9.12
C LEU A 183 9.38 0.33 8.10
N GLN A 184 9.19 0.08 6.81
CA GLN A 184 9.60 0.99 5.74
C GLN A 184 8.96 2.38 5.91
N ASN A 185 7.67 2.44 6.28
CA ASN A 185 6.99 3.71 6.48
C ASN A 185 7.50 4.45 7.71
N LEU A 186 7.94 3.73 8.76
CA LEU A 186 8.60 4.37 9.92
C LEU A 186 9.93 5.01 9.49
N VAL A 187 10.75 4.29 8.70
CA VAL A 187 12.02 4.83 8.18
C VAL A 187 11.77 6.07 7.32
N LEU A 188 10.79 6.01 6.40
CA LEU A 188 10.38 7.14 5.55
C LEU A 188 9.83 8.33 6.35
N MET A 189 9.41 8.11 7.60
CA MET A 189 8.89 9.15 8.47
C MET A 189 9.86 9.58 9.56
N ALA A 190 11.07 9.03 9.63
CA ALA A 190 12.03 9.32 10.69
C ALA A 190 12.38 10.82 10.76
N VAL A 191 12.73 11.45 9.63
CA VAL A 191 13.08 12.89 9.58
C VAL A 191 11.85 13.78 9.86
N PRO A 192 10.68 13.61 9.21
CA PRO A 192 9.48 14.38 9.53
C PRO A 192 9.06 14.27 11.00
N LEU A 193 9.10 13.06 11.57
CA LEU A 193 8.71 12.82 12.96
C LEU A 193 9.74 13.41 13.94
N ALA A 194 11.04 13.29 13.67
CA ALA A 194 12.07 13.92 14.49
C ALA A 194 11.92 15.45 14.49
N PHE A 195 11.66 16.07 13.33
CA PHE A 195 11.38 17.49 13.23
C PHE A 195 10.13 17.87 14.04
N LEU A 196 9.03 17.15 13.86
CA LEU A 196 7.80 17.43 14.61
C LEU A 196 8.03 17.29 16.11
N LEU A 197 8.66 16.20 16.55
CA LEU A 197 9.00 15.94 17.95
C LEU A 197 9.85 17.08 18.52
N TRP A 198 10.86 17.53 17.79
CA TRP A 198 11.68 18.68 18.16
C TRP A 198 10.86 19.95 18.38
N THR A 199 9.90 20.24 17.50
CA THR A 199 9.05 21.44 17.62
C THR A 199 8.08 21.36 18.80
N VAL A 200 7.63 20.18 19.21
CA VAL A 200 6.67 20.02 20.31
C VAL A 200 7.32 19.83 21.69
N SER A 201 8.59 19.44 21.75
CA SER A 201 9.25 19.02 23.01
C SER A 201 9.69 20.16 23.94
N GLY A 202 9.58 21.43 23.53
CA GLY A 202 9.92 22.57 24.40
C GLY A 202 11.39 22.59 24.87
N ARG A 203 11.62 22.74 26.18
CA ARG A 203 12.96 22.78 26.83
C ARG A 203 13.54 21.38 27.08
N ASP A 204 12.69 20.40 27.41
CA ASP A 204 13.11 19.03 27.78
C ASP A 204 13.20 18.09 26.56
N ARG A 205 13.85 18.57 25.49
CA ARG A 205 13.87 17.87 24.19
C ARG A 205 14.45 16.47 24.32
N TRP A 206 15.62 16.33 24.92
CA TRP A 206 16.29 15.03 25.03
C TRP A 206 15.48 14.01 25.82
N ARG A 207 14.90 14.41 26.96
CA ARG A 207 14.01 13.53 27.74
C ARG A 207 12.80 13.10 26.93
N THR A 208 12.19 14.02 26.20
CA THR A 208 11.03 13.73 25.35
C THR A 208 11.40 12.76 24.23
N PHE A 209 12.54 12.97 23.57
CA PHE A 209 13.07 12.05 22.55
C PHE A 209 13.37 10.65 23.12
N LEU A 210 13.99 10.56 24.29
CA LEU A 210 14.31 9.28 24.93
C LEU A 210 13.04 8.51 25.32
N VAL A 211 12.07 9.18 25.96
CA VAL A 211 10.79 8.54 26.34
C VAL A 211 10.03 8.10 25.09
N PHE A 212 9.92 8.99 24.10
CA PHE A 212 9.23 8.68 22.84
C PHE A 212 9.89 7.52 22.10
N GLY A 213 11.21 7.58 21.92
CA GLY A 213 11.99 6.54 21.25
C GLY A 213 11.90 5.19 21.97
N SER A 214 12.00 5.18 23.30
CA SER A 214 11.93 3.95 24.11
C SER A 214 10.55 3.30 24.02
N VAL A 215 9.47 4.10 24.15
CA VAL A 215 8.09 3.58 24.06
C VAL A 215 7.78 3.10 22.64
N ALA A 216 8.20 3.84 21.61
CA ALA A 216 8.01 3.41 20.21
C ALA A 216 8.79 2.13 19.90
N ALA A 217 10.04 2.02 20.35
CA ALA A 217 10.87 0.84 20.18
C ALA A 217 10.30 -0.37 20.93
N ALA A 218 9.81 -0.19 22.17
CA ALA A 218 9.16 -1.25 22.93
C ALA A 218 7.86 -1.71 22.25
N ALA A 219 6.99 -0.78 21.85
CA ALA A 219 5.73 -1.10 21.17
C ALA A 219 5.97 -1.83 19.84
N MET A 220 6.97 -1.43 19.06
CA MET A 220 7.38 -2.14 17.85
C MET A 220 8.00 -3.51 18.18
N GLY A 221 8.88 -3.55 19.18
CA GLY A 221 9.63 -4.72 19.61
C GLY A 221 8.75 -5.88 20.04
N ILE A 222 7.64 -5.62 20.74
CA ILE A 222 6.68 -6.65 21.17
C ILE A 222 6.18 -7.50 19.99
N PHE A 223 5.92 -6.88 18.84
CA PHE A 223 5.42 -7.59 17.66
C PHE A 223 6.52 -8.26 16.84
N TYR A 224 7.75 -7.74 16.88
CA TYR A 224 8.89 -8.34 16.19
C TYR A 224 9.59 -9.43 17.00
N LEU A 225 9.41 -9.44 18.32
CA LEU A 225 10.06 -10.38 19.23
C LEU A 225 9.86 -11.85 18.80
N PRO A 226 8.64 -12.32 18.44
CA PRO A 226 8.45 -13.70 17.98
C PRO A 226 9.33 -14.09 16.78
N TYR A 227 9.58 -13.17 15.85
CA TYR A 227 10.46 -13.44 14.69
C TYR A 227 11.93 -13.49 15.06
N LEU A 228 12.33 -12.76 16.11
CA LEU A 228 13.72 -12.68 16.55
C LEU A 228 14.13 -13.84 17.46
N ILE A 229 13.19 -14.43 18.20
CA ILE A 229 13.45 -15.56 19.11
C ILE A 229 12.94 -16.90 18.58
N GLY A 230 12.05 -16.90 17.58
CA GLY A 230 11.44 -18.11 17.03
C GLY A 230 12.36 -18.91 16.11
N SER A 231 11.89 -20.11 15.74
CA SER A 231 12.60 -21.02 14.81
C SER A 231 12.83 -20.42 13.43
N GLU A 232 11.99 -19.48 13.01
CA GLU A 232 12.07 -18.80 11.70
C GLU A 232 13.10 -17.65 11.65
N ARG A 233 13.83 -17.36 12.74
CA ARG A 233 14.76 -16.21 12.83
C ARG A 233 15.72 -16.11 11.65
N ALA A 234 16.38 -17.20 11.28
CA ALA A 234 17.38 -17.19 10.21
C ALA A 234 16.74 -16.82 8.86
N ALA A 235 15.58 -17.42 8.55
CA ALA A 235 14.84 -17.15 7.33
C ALA A 235 14.30 -15.71 7.29
N TYR A 236 13.79 -15.21 8.43
CA TYR A 236 13.37 -13.83 8.61
C TYR A 236 14.52 -12.84 8.40
N LEU A 237 15.70 -13.07 8.98
CA LEU A 237 16.85 -12.17 8.80
C LEU A 237 17.38 -12.20 7.35
N ALA A 238 17.42 -13.37 6.72
CA ALA A 238 17.84 -13.51 5.33
C ALA A 238 16.95 -12.72 4.35
N GLN A 239 15.69 -12.47 4.71
CA GLN A 239 14.78 -11.71 3.86
C GLN A 239 15.21 -10.24 3.68
N PHE A 240 15.88 -9.64 4.67
CA PHE A 240 16.32 -8.24 4.56
C PHE A 240 17.45 -8.10 3.55
N VAL A 241 18.33 -9.10 3.47
CA VAL A 241 19.38 -9.18 2.45
C VAL A 241 18.74 -9.31 1.07
N LYS A 242 17.82 -10.28 0.89
CA LYS A 242 17.07 -10.45 -0.35
C LYS A 242 16.30 -9.20 -0.77
N TYR A 243 15.66 -8.53 0.19
CA TYR A 243 14.91 -7.30 -0.08
C TYR A 243 15.83 -6.17 -0.52
N LYS A 244 17.00 -6.01 0.13
CA LYS A 244 18.01 -5.01 -0.25
C LYS A 244 18.50 -5.27 -1.68
N GLU A 245 18.85 -6.51 -1.98
CA GLU A 245 19.35 -6.92 -3.31
C GLU A 245 18.29 -6.75 -4.40
N ALA A 246 17.02 -7.03 -4.10
CA ALA A 246 15.92 -6.94 -5.06
C ALA A 246 15.37 -5.51 -5.25
N SER A 247 15.60 -4.59 -4.30
CA SER A 247 14.90 -3.29 -4.28
C SER A 247 15.79 -2.09 -4.58
N VAL A 248 17.10 -2.18 -4.34
CA VAL A 248 18.02 -1.04 -4.44
C VAL A 248 18.76 -1.10 -5.77
N ILE A 249 18.74 0.00 -6.52
CA ILE A 249 19.51 0.15 -7.76
C ILE A 249 21.01 0.08 -7.41
N PRO A 250 21.75 -0.95 -7.87
CA PRO A 250 23.21 -0.96 -7.77
C PRO A 250 23.71 0.21 -8.63
N ASP A 251 24.50 1.12 -8.05
CA ASP A 251 25.14 2.22 -8.77
C ASP A 251 24.19 3.28 -9.33
N ALA A 252 23.27 3.80 -8.49
CA ALA A 252 22.41 4.93 -8.83
C ALA A 252 23.22 6.22 -9.11
N SER A 253 23.73 6.36 -10.33
CA SER A 253 24.19 7.63 -10.87
C SER A 253 23.04 8.63 -10.88
N ILE A 254 23.36 9.94 -10.84
CA ILE A 254 22.36 11.02 -10.73
C ILE A 254 21.28 10.92 -11.84
N GLY A 255 21.65 10.47 -13.04
CA GLY A 255 20.71 10.26 -14.15
C GLY A 255 19.68 9.15 -13.92
N LEU A 256 20.05 8.08 -13.20
CA LEU A 256 19.14 6.97 -12.88
C LEU A 256 18.07 7.37 -11.85
N LEU A 257 18.30 8.42 -11.05
CA LEU A 257 17.31 8.95 -10.10
C LEU A 257 16.16 9.68 -10.78
N PHE A 258 16.36 10.14 -12.03
CA PHE A 258 15.35 10.92 -12.75
C PHE A 258 14.15 10.07 -13.17
N LYS A 259 14.35 8.84 -13.62
CA LYS A 259 13.25 7.97 -14.09
C LYS A 259 12.28 7.58 -12.96
N PRO A 260 12.72 7.10 -11.78
CA PRO A 260 11.83 6.88 -10.65
C PRO A 260 11.11 8.15 -10.19
N LEU A 261 11.79 9.30 -10.19
CA LEU A 261 11.17 10.59 -9.84
C LEU A 261 10.05 10.97 -10.82
N LEU A 262 10.29 10.83 -12.14
CA LEU A 262 9.25 11.02 -13.15
C LEU A 262 8.09 10.05 -12.96
N ASN A 263 8.36 8.80 -12.57
CA ASN A 263 7.30 7.83 -12.28
C ASN A 263 6.47 8.22 -11.06
N ILE A 264 7.10 8.71 -9.98
CA ILE A 264 6.39 9.29 -8.83
C ILE A 264 5.51 10.45 -9.30
N LEU A 265 6.07 11.39 -10.07
CA LEU A 265 5.34 12.55 -10.56
C LEU A 265 4.16 12.14 -11.46
N TYR A 266 4.35 11.16 -12.35
CA TYR A 266 3.30 10.59 -13.18
C TYR A 266 2.13 10.07 -12.34
N HIS A 267 2.42 9.23 -11.33
CA HIS A 267 1.39 8.71 -10.44
C HIS A 267 0.70 9.80 -9.61
N LEU A 268 1.45 10.82 -9.15
CA LEU A 268 0.87 11.95 -8.41
C LEU A 268 -0.02 12.82 -9.29
N ILE A 269 0.41 13.16 -10.51
CA ILE A 269 -0.39 13.93 -11.48
C ILE A 269 -1.66 13.16 -11.82
N TYR A 270 -1.57 11.85 -12.04
CA TYR A 270 -2.75 11.05 -12.32
C TYR A 270 -3.71 11.05 -11.12
N THR A 271 -3.17 10.85 -9.92
CA THR A 271 -3.95 10.75 -8.67
C THR A 271 -4.66 12.07 -8.34
N PHE A 272 -3.97 13.21 -8.47
CA PHE A 272 -4.50 14.51 -8.07
C PHE A 272 -5.10 15.32 -9.22
N THR A 273 -4.94 14.87 -10.47
CA THR A 273 -5.11 15.66 -11.71
C THR A 273 -4.13 16.84 -11.82
N PRO A 274 -3.88 17.38 -13.03
CA PRO A 274 -3.04 18.57 -13.19
C PRO A 274 -3.54 19.77 -12.37
N VAL A 275 -4.85 19.95 -12.27
CA VAL A 275 -5.49 21.01 -11.48
C VAL A 275 -5.20 20.83 -9.99
N GLY A 276 -5.32 19.60 -9.47
CA GLY A 276 -5.02 19.34 -8.06
C GLY A 276 -3.55 19.56 -7.73
N ILE A 277 -2.62 19.18 -8.62
CA ILE A 277 -1.18 19.49 -8.46
C ILE A 277 -0.96 21.00 -8.40
N MET A 278 -1.60 21.78 -9.28
CA MET A 278 -1.52 23.25 -9.23
C MET A 278 -2.03 23.79 -7.88
N LEU A 279 -3.16 23.29 -7.39
CA LEU A 279 -3.72 23.70 -6.09
C LEU A 279 -2.86 23.28 -4.91
N ILE A 280 -2.17 22.14 -4.97
CA ILE A 280 -1.18 21.71 -3.98
C ILE A 280 -0.05 22.75 -3.88
N PHE A 281 0.51 23.17 -5.01
CA PHE A 281 1.56 24.19 -5.02
C PHE A 281 1.08 25.55 -4.52
N ILE A 282 -0.09 26.01 -4.98
CA ILE A 282 -0.67 27.29 -4.53
C ILE A 282 -0.98 27.26 -3.03
N GLY A 283 -1.57 26.17 -2.54
CA GLY A 283 -1.90 25.99 -1.14
C GLY A 283 -0.66 25.88 -0.26
N GLY A 284 0.36 25.13 -0.69
CA GLY A 284 1.67 25.05 -0.02
C GLY A 284 2.37 26.41 0.05
N TRP A 285 2.40 27.15 -1.06
CA TRP A 285 2.96 28.50 -1.12
C TRP A 285 2.23 29.46 -0.17
N LYS A 286 0.89 29.45 -0.16
CA LYS A 286 0.10 30.25 0.77
C LYS A 286 0.36 29.88 2.23
N LEU A 287 0.47 28.58 2.53
CA LEU A 287 0.76 28.11 3.88
C LEU A 287 2.13 28.58 4.36
N SER A 288 3.12 28.63 3.46
CA SER A 288 4.47 29.14 3.76
C SER A 288 4.48 30.63 4.16
N LYS A 289 3.52 31.43 3.67
CA LYS A 289 3.47 32.89 3.90
C LYS A 289 2.70 33.30 5.16
N GLN A 290 1.78 32.49 5.68
CA GLN A 290 0.85 32.90 6.75
C GLN A 290 1.35 32.59 8.18
N HIS A 291 2.64 32.77 8.48
CA HIS A 291 3.26 32.46 9.79
C HIS A 291 3.10 31.02 10.29
N ARG A 292 2.66 30.09 9.43
CA ARG A 292 2.54 28.64 9.71
C ARG A 292 3.82 27.88 9.32
N GLY A 293 4.99 28.54 9.46
CA GLY A 293 6.28 28.04 8.99
C GLY A 293 6.60 26.60 9.46
N PRO A 294 6.47 26.28 10.76
CA PRO A 294 6.71 24.91 11.25
C PRO A 294 5.78 23.87 10.64
N ALA A 295 4.49 24.20 10.47
CA ALA A 295 3.53 23.28 9.85
C ALA A 295 3.86 23.04 8.37
N TYR A 296 4.17 24.09 7.62
CA TYR A 296 4.61 23.97 6.23
C TYR A 296 5.88 23.13 6.10
N LEU A 297 6.90 23.40 6.92
CA LEU A 297 8.16 22.66 6.90
C LEU A 297 7.96 21.19 7.25
N PHE A 298 7.12 20.88 8.24
CA PHE A 298 6.76 19.49 8.54
C PHE A 298 6.12 18.76 7.34
N LEU A 299 5.15 19.39 6.66
CA LEU A 299 4.51 18.81 5.49
C LEU A 299 5.48 18.65 4.31
N MET A 300 6.42 19.59 4.14
CA MET A 300 7.50 19.49 3.14
C MET A 300 8.46 18.36 3.45
N LEU A 301 8.90 18.19 4.71
CA LEU A 301 9.74 17.06 5.08
C LEU A 301 9.01 15.73 4.86
N TRP A 302 7.72 15.66 5.20
CA TRP A 302 6.87 14.49 4.97
C TRP A 302 6.73 14.18 3.47
N LEU A 303 6.75 15.18 2.59
CA LEU A 303 6.74 14.96 1.15
C LEU A 303 8.12 14.56 0.60
N LEU A 304 9.14 15.37 0.89
CA LEU A 304 10.44 15.29 0.25
C LEU A 304 11.23 14.05 0.68
N PHE A 305 11.21 13.69 1.96
CA PHE A 305 12.03 12.60 2.45
C PHE A 305 11.62 11.23 1.89
N PRO A 306 10.32 10.85 1.87
CA PRO A 306 9.90 9.63 1.19
C PRO A 306 10.13 9.66 -0.32
N VAL A 307 9.97 10.81 -0.99
CA VAL A 307 10.26 10.95 -2.43
C VAL A 307 11.74 10.68 -2.73
N LEU A 308 12.65 11.23 -1.92
CA LEU A 308 14.09 11.02 -2.06
C LEU A 308 14.52 9.57 -1.84
N LEU A 309 13.85 8.83 -0.96
CA LEU A 309 14.14 7.42 -0.73
C LEU A 309 13.49 6.53 -1.80
N TYR A 310 12.26 6.81 -2.19
CA TYR A 310 11.56 6.08 -3.25
C TYR A 310 12.16 6.29 -4.63
N SER A 311 12.79 7.45 -4.89
CA SER A 311 13.50 7.66 -6.16
C SER A 311 14.73 6.76 -6.33
N ARG A 312 15.14 6.04 -5.27
CA ARG A 312 16.24 5.06 -5.29
C ARG A 312 15.77 3.61 -5.42
N LEU A 313 14.45 3.37 -5.41
CA LEU A 313 13.88 2.03 -5.50
C LEU A 313 13.55 1.68 -6.95
N TYR A 314 13.93 0.48 -7.38
CA TYR A 314 13.53 -0.05 -8.68
C TYR A 314 12.06 -0.52 -8.67
N THR A 315 11.62 -1.06 -7.54
CA THR A 315 10.31 -1.70 -7.35
C THR A 315 9.22 -0.72 -6.92
N LEU A 316 9.31 0.54 -7.36
CA LEU A 316 8.32 1.55 -7.01
C LEU A 316 6.96 1.21 -7.65
N VAL A 317 6.00 0.88 -6.80
CA VAL A 317 4.60 0.68 -7.19
C VAL A 317 3.71 1.80 -6.63
N PRO A 318 2.59 2.15 -7.30
CA PRO A 318 1.78 3.31 -6.91
C PRO A 318 1.30 3.28 -5.46
N ARG A 319 0.99 2.10 -4.90
CA ARG A 319 0.53 1.96 -3.51
C ARG A 319 1.54 2.46 -2.46
N PHE A 320 2.82 2.52 -2.78
CA PHE A 320 3.85 3.07 -1.88
C PHE A 320 3.67 4.58 -1.67
N LEU A 321 3.09 5.28 -2.64
CA LEU A 321 2.85 6.73 -2.57
C LEU A 321 1.71 7.11 -1.60
N THR A 322 1.01 6.13 -1.01
CA THR A 322 -0.05 6.38 -0.02
C THR A 322 0.42 7.22 1.17
N ILE A 323 1.71 7.11 1.54
CA ILE A 323 2.31 7.92 2.61
C ILE A 323 2.41 9.41 2.27
N LEU A 324 2.41 9.77 0.98
CA LEU A 324 2.48 11.14 0.49
C LEU A 324 1.11 11.82 0.41
N HIS A 325 0.01 11.06 0.40
CA HIS A 325 -1.32 11.65 0.21
C HIS A 325 -1.76 12.60 1.33
N PRO A 326 -1.55 12.32 2.64
CA PRO A 326 -1.97 13.25 3.68
C PRO A 326 -1.39 14.66 3.54
N PRO A 327 -0.06 14.87 3.41
CA PRO A 327 0.46 16.23 3.27
C PRO A 327 0.01 16.91 1.98
N LEU A 328 -0.11 16.17 0.87
CA LEU A 328 -0.63 16.70 -0.40
C LEU A 328 -2.10 17.13 -0.27
N CYS A 329 -2.96 16.32 0.34
CA CYS A 329 -4.36 16.65 0.59
C CYS A 329 -4.49 17.88 1.49
N ILE A 330 -3.66 18.01 2.52
CA ILE A 330 -3.65 19.18 3.42
C ILE A 330 -3.26 20.45 2.65
N MET A 331 -2.20 20.40 1.84
CA MET A 331 -1.76 21.54 1.04
C MET A 331 -2.82 21.95 0.01
N MET A 332 -3.40 20.98 -0.71
CA MET A 332 -4.49 21.23 -1.65
C MET A 332 -5.71 21.86 -0.95
N ALA A 333 -6.10 21.30 0.20
CA ALA A 333 -7.26 21.74 0.97
C ALA A 333 -7.14 23.18 1.47
N TYR A 334 -5.92 23.64 1.76
CA TYR A 334 -5.67 24.98 2.28
C TYR A 334 -6.10 26.10 1.31
N PHE A 335 -6.23 25.79 0.02
CA PHE A 335 -6.73 26.72 -0.98
C PHE A 335 -8.22 27.09 -0.77
N PHE A 336 -9.07 26.13 -0.40
CA PHE A 336 -10.53 26.28 -0.47
C PHE A 336 -11.10 27.27 0.56
N PRO A 337 -10.76 27.21 1.86
CA PRO A 337 -11.33 28.12 2.86
C PRO A 337 -11.07 29.59 2.55
N GLN A 338 -9.86 29.90 2.06
CA GLN A 338 -9.48 31.27 1.69
C GLN A 338 -10.34 31.84 0.56
N ASN A 339 -10.65 31.02 -0.44
CA ASN A 339 -11.50 31.44 -1.56
C ASN A 339 -12.98 31.49 -1.16
N CYS A 340 -13.42 30.59 -0.27
CA CYS A 340 -14.78 30.60 0.28
C CYS A 340 -15.07 31.83 1.16
N ALA A 341 -14.05 32.42 1.77
CA ALA A 341 -14.15 33.63 2.56
C ALA A 341 -14.21 34.92 1.71
N ALA A 342 -13.67 34.89 0.48
CA ALA A 342 -13.50 36.07 -0.36
C ALA A 342 -14.79 36.60 -1.04
N GLY A 343 -15.92 35.88 -0.95
CA GLY A 343 -17.21 36.32 -1.49
C GLY A 343 -18.11 35.16 -1.91
N ARG A 344 -19.41 35.43 -2.12
CA ARG A 344 -20.42 34.40 -2.48
C ARG A 344 -20.07 33.69 -3.80
N PHE A 345 -19.70 34.45 -4.83
CA PHE A 345 -19.36 33.89 -6.14
C PHE A 345 -18.13 32.98 -6.07
N ARG A 346 -17.03 33.45 -5.47
CA ARG A 346 -15.79 32.66 -5.29
C ARG A 346 -16.02 31.40 -4.45
N ARG A 347 -16.89 31.47 -3.44
CA ARG A 347 -17.31 30.29 -2.67
C ARG A 347 -17.99 29.25 -3.54
N ILE A 348 -18.97 29.64 -4.35
CA ILE A 348 -19.67 28.72 -5.24
C ILE A 348 -18.67 28.08 -6.20
N LEU A 349 -17.80 28.87 -6.81
CA LEU A 349 -16.78 28.37 -7.73
C LEU A 349 -15.79 27.40 -7.05
N ALA A 350 -15.33 27.72 -5.83
CA ALA A 350 -14.45 26.84 -5.07
C ALA A 350 -15.13 25.52 -4.68
N MET A 351 -16.41 25.56 -4.30
CA MET A 351 -17.18 24.34 -4.00
C MET A 351 -17.42 23.51 -5.25
N LEU A 352 -17.79 24.15 -6.38
CA LEU A 352 -17.94 23.46 -7.66
C LEU A 352 -16.63 22.79 -8.08
N LEU A 353 -15.50 23.50 -7.94
CA LEU A 353 -14.18 22.96 -8.25
C LEU A 353 -13.85 21.75 -7.36
N ALA A 354 -14.13 21.83 -6.05
CA ALA A 354 -13.92 20.70 -5.14
C ALA A 354 -14.75 19.48 -5.53
N VAL A 355 -16.02 19.67 -5.90
CA VAL A 355 -16.92 18.60 -6.34
C VAL A 355 -16.44 17.99 -7.65
N VAL A 356 -16.13 18.81 -8.66
CA VAL A 356 -15.64 18.33 -9.97
C VAL A 356 -14.36 17.54 -9.81
N MET A 357 -13.42 18.01 -8.97
CA MET A 357 -12.18 17.27 -8.69
C MET A 357 -12.46 15.94 -7.98
N ALA A 358 -13.32 15.93 -6.96
CA ALA A 358 -13.66 14.72 -6.24
C ALA A 358 -14.35 13.69 -7.14
N VAL A 359 -15.32 14.11 -7.95
CA VAL A 359 -15.97 13.25 -8.95
C VAL A 359 -14.96 12.74 -9.96
N GLY A 360 -14.10 13.61 -10.50
CA GLY A 360 -13.04 13.22 -11.42
C GLY A 360 -12.11 12.16 -10.82
N MET A 361 -11.65 12.36 -9.59
CA MET A 361 -10.83 11.38 -8.85
C MET A 361 -11.54 10.03 -8.69
N VAL A 362 -12.82 10.02 -8.30
CA VAL A 362 -13.59 8.77 -8.19
C VAL A 362 -13.73 8.10 -9.55
N CYS A 363 -14.12 8.84 -10.59
CA CYS A 363 -14.28 8.30 -11.95
C CYS A 363 -12.99 7.69 -12.51
N LEU A 364 -11.81 8.21 -12.13
CA LEU A 364 -10.53 7.64 -12.57
C LEU A 364 -10.28 6.23 -12.02
N VAL A 365 -10.71 5.96 -10.79
CA VAL A 365 -10.43 4.68 -10.12
C VAL A 365 -11.62 3.71 -10.10
N GLU A 366 -12.85 4.22 -10.23
CA GLU A 366 -14.08 3.43 -10.17
C GLU A 366 -14.09 2.21 -11.08
N PRO A 367 -13.63 2.27 -12.36
CA PRO A 367 -13.65 1.10 -13.23
C PRO A 367 -12.84 -0.06 -12.65
N VAL A 368 -11.69 0.25 -12.04
CA VAL A 368 -10.82 -0.75 -11.40
C VAL A 368 -11.48 -1.33 -10.15
N LEU A 369 -12.10 -0.48 -9.34
CA LEU A 369 -12.80 -0.88 -8.12
C LEU A 369 -13.98 -1.81 -8.43
N THR A 370 -14.84 -1.39 -9.35
CA THR A 370 -16.01 -2.16 -9.78
C THR A 370 -15.61 -3.49 -10.39
N ALA A 371 -14.53 -3.50 -11.18
CA ALA A 371 -14.02 -4.72 -11.77
C ALA A 371 -13.54 -5.72 -10.70
N ARG A 372 -12.88 -5.28 -9.63
CA ARG A 372 -12.43 -6.12 -8.50
C ARG A 372 -13.54 -6.53 -7.54
N HIS A 373 -14.57 -5.71 -7.42
CA HIS A 373 -15.78 -6.04 -6.68
C HIS A 373 -16.60 -7.13 -7.39
N ARG A 374 -16.55 -7.18 -8.73
CA ARG A 374 -17.32 -8.15 -9.52
C ARG A 374 -16.57 -9.44 -9.83
N GLN A 375 -15.24 -9.39 -9.92
CA GLN A 375 -14.43 -10.51 -10.41
C GLN A 375 -13.14 -10.66 -9.62
N ALA A 376 -12.80 -11.91 -9.31
CA ALA A 376 -11.54 -12.28 -8.71
C ALA A 376 -10.59 -12.82 -9.79
N THR A 377 -10.13 -11.92 -10.67
CA THR A 377 -9.47 -12.25 -11.95
C THR A 377 -8.31 -13.24 -11.80
N ILE A 378 -7.40 -13.04 -10.83
CA ILE A 378 -6.25 -13.94 -10.63
C ILE A 378 -6.68 -15.33 -10.14
N PRO A 379 -7.50 -15.47 -9.07
CA PRO A 379 -8.07 -16.78 -8.71
C PRO A 379 -8.83 -17.47 -9.84
N GLU A 380 -9.63 -16.73 -10.61
CA GLU A 380 -10.38 -17.26 -11.75
C GLU A 380 -9.45 -17.78 -12.85
N TYR A 381 -8.37 -17.05 -13.14
CA TYR A 381 -7.32 -17.48 -14.07
C TYR A 381 -6.66 -18.78 -13.60
N VAL A 382 -6.25 -18.86 -12.34
CA VAL A 382 -5.61 -20.06 -11.79
C VAL A 382 -6.55 -21.27 -11.81
N ARG A 383 -7.81 -21.10 -11.42
CA ARG A 383 -8.83 -22.17 -11.51
C ARG A 383 -9.09 -22.60 -12.95
N TRP A 384 -9.00 -21.68 -13.92
CA TRP A 384 -9.09 -22.01 -15.33
C TRP A 384 -7.90 -22.87 -15.79
N VAL A 385 -6.66 -22.52 -15.41
CA VAL A 385 -5.48 -23.36 -15.67
C VAL A 385 -5.64 -24.74 -15.02
N ALA A 386 -6.12 -24.79 -13.78
CA ALA A 386 -6.37 -26.04 -13.04
C ALA A 386 -7.36 -27.00 -13.72
N ARG A 387 -8.29 -26.48 -14.53
CA ARG A 387 -9.22 -27.31 -15.30
C ARG A 387 -8.64 -27.85 -16.61
N LEU A 388 -7.62 -27.18 -17.15
CA LEU A 388 -7.00 -27.55 -18.43
C LEU A 388 -5.79 -28.47 -18.25
N ALA A 389 -5.02 -28.26 -17.19
CA ALA A 389 -3.84 -29.05 -16.91
C ALA A 389 -4.21 -30.37 -16.19
N PRO A 390 -3.62 -31.52 -16.58
CA PRO A 390 -3.73 -32.77 -15.83
C PRO A 390 -3.28 -32.62 -14.36
N PRO A 391 -3.80 -33.42 -13.41
CA PRO A 391 -3.46 -33.28 -11.98
C PRO A 391 -1.97 -33.45 -11.65
N ASP A 392 -1.25 -34.25 -12.42
CA ASP A 392 0.18 -34.52 -12.28
C ASP A 392 1.07 -33.49 -12.99
N ALA A 393 0.47 -32.57 -13.75
CA ALA A 393 1.19 -31.59 -14.53
C ALA A 393 2.05 -30.66 -13.66
N ARG A 394 3.09 -30.10 -14.29
CA ARG A 394 3.95 -29.07 -13.70
C ARG A 394 3.66 -27.71 -14.33
N ILE A 395 3.47 -26.69 -13.50
CA ILE A 395 3.22 -25.32 -13.96
C ILE A 395 4.44 -24.44 -13.67
N ILE A 396 4.97 -23.83 -14.72
CA ILE A 396 5.98 -22.79 -14.64
C ILE A 396 5.28 -21.44 -14.48
N THR A 397 5.53 -20.79 -13.35
CA THR A 397 5.00 -19.46 -13.00
C THR A 397 6.00 -18.72 -12.11
N VAL A 398 5.79 -17.41 -11.88
CA VAL A 398 6.67 -16.59 -11.02
C VAL A 398 5.90 -16.06 -9.80
N ASP A 399 5.43 -14.81 -9.85
CA ASP A 399 4.76 -14.13 -8.74
C ASP A 399 3.45 -14.81 -8.28
N ASP A 400 2.80 -15.53 -9.18
CA ASP A 400 1.50 -16.16 -8.90
C ASP A 400 1.63 -17.53 -8.26
N SER A 401 2.84 -17.99 -7.96
CA SER A 401 3.08 -19.30 -7.35
C SER A 401 2.22 -19.54 -6.11
N LEU A 402 2.01 -18.53 -5.27
CA LEU A 402 1.13 -18.63 -4.10
C LEU A 402 -0.35 -18.84 -4.48
N PHE A 403 -0.83 -18.17 -5.53
CA PHE A 403 -2.19 -18.37 -6.03
C PHE A 403 -2.36 -19.78 -6.58
N PHE A 404 -1.40 -20.27 -7.36
CA PHE A 404 -1.42 -21.65 -7.85
C PHE A 404 -1.47 -22.64 -6.69
N ARG A 405 -0.59 -22.53 -5.69
CA ARG A 405 -0.60 -23.43 -4.53
C ARG A 405 -1.93 -23.42 -3.76
N TYR A 406 -2.60 -22.28 -3.71
CA TYR A 406 -3.84 -22.14 -2.94
C TYR A 406 -5.10 -22.51 -3.73
N TYR A 407 -5.18 -22.18 -5.03
CA TYR A 407 -6.37 -22.37 -5.85
C TYR A 407 -6.29 -23.52 -6.85
N SER A 408 -5.14 -24.17 -6.99
CA SER A 408 -4.95 -25.33 -7.85
C SER A 408 -4.11 -26.37 -7.13
N ASN A 409 -4.53 -27.64 -7.10
CA ASN A 409 -3.70 -28.71 -6.53
C ASN A 409 -2.55 -29.11 -7.49
N LEU A 410 -2.12 -28.18 -8.36
CA LEU A 410 -1.10 -28.41 -9.37
C LEU A 410 0.28 -28.25 -8.77
N ASN A 411 1.21 -29.07 -9.24
CA ASN A 411 2.61 -28.99 -8.86
C ASN A 411 3.28 -27.84 -9.61
N LEU A 412 4.14 -27.08 -8.91
CA LEU A 412 4.90 -25.99 -9.52
C LEU A 412 6.28 -26.46 -9.94
N LEU A 413 6.72 -25.99 -11.10
CA LEU A 413 8.12 -26.06 -11.52
C LEU A 413 8.72 -24.66 -11.38
N SER A 414 9.50 -24.47 -10.33
CA SER A 414 10.15 -23.18 -10.05
C SER A 414 11.26 -22.94 -11.06
N ARG A 415 11.14 -21.85 -11.82
CA ARG A 415 12.27 -21.33 -12.61
C ARG A 415 13.20 -20.50 -11.70
N PHE A 416 14.45 -20.34 -12.12
CA PHE A 416 15.40 -19.47 -11.44
C PHE A 416 14.85 -18.02 -11.41
N HIS A 417 14.95 -17.38 -10.24
CA HIS A 417 14.38 -16.07 -9.97
C HIS A 417 15.49 -15.07 -9.67
N ASP A 418 16.42 -14.91 -10.60
CA ASP A 418 17.40 -13.82 -10.53
C ASP A 418 17.06 -12.79 -11.60
N GLN A 419 16.65 -11.61 -11.14
CA GLN A 419 16.22 -10.50 -11.99
C GLN A 419 17.41 -9.81 -12.69
N TYR A 420 18.64 -10.12 -12.28
CA TYR A 420 19.83 -9.34 -12.65
C TYR A 420 20.96 -10.19 -13.19
N ARG A 421 21.12 -11.44 -12.73
CA ARG A 421 22.20 -12.32 -13.15
C ARG A 421 21.67 -13.66 -13.60
N ILE A 422 22.13 -14.06 -14.77
CA ILE A 422 21.82 -15.37 -15.32
C ILE A 422 22.98 -16.28 -14.97
N ASN A 423 22.70 -17.24 -14.09
CA ASN A 423 23.61 -18.34 -13.87
C ASN A 423 23.34 -19.40 -14.95
N GLU A 424 24.24 -19.53 -15.91
CA GLU A 424 24.15 -20.54 -16.97
C GLU A 424 24.02 -21.96 -16.39
N GLU A 425 24.60 -22.22 -15.22
CA GLU A 425 24.43 -23.48 -14.50
C GLU A 425 22.98 -23.69 -14.04
N ALA A 426 22.32 -22.63 -13.57
CA ALA A 426 20.91 -22.67 -13.18
C ALA A 426 19.99 -22.85 -14.39
N HIS A 427 20.32 -22.23 -15.53
CA HIS A 427 19.64 -22.48 -16.81
C HIS A 427 19.77 -23.95 -17.24
N ALA A 428 21.00 -24.49 -17.22
CA ALA A 428 21.27 -25.88 -17.58
C ALA A 428 20.61 -26.87 -16.61
N ALA A 429 20.59 -26.56 -15.31
CA ALA A 429 19.90 -27.36 -14.30
C ALA A 429 18.38 -27.37 -14.54
N PHE A 430 17.78 -26.20 -14.75
CA PHE A 430 16.35 -26.09 -15.07
C PHE A 430 15.98 -26.84 -16.35
N ARG A 431 16.80 -26.71 -17.40
CA ARG A 431 16.61 -27.43 -18.68
C ARG A 431 16.63 -28.95 -18.45
N ARG A 432 17.63 -29.47 -17.73
CA ARG A 432 17.71 -30.91 -17.40
C ARG A 432 16.48 -31.40 -16.63
N GLU A 433 15.99 -30.62 -15.67
CA GLU A 433 14.77 -30.95 -14.93
C GLU A 433 13.54 -30.98 -15.85
N LEU A 434 13.37 -29.95 -16.68
CA LEU A 434 12.28 -29.86 -17.64
C LEU A 434 12.31 -31.02 -18.67
N ASP A 435 13.47 -31.31 -19.25
CA ASP A 435 13.66 -32.43 -20.16
C ASP A 435 13.33 -33.76 -19.48
N GLY A 436 13.78 -33.95 -18.23
CA GLY A 436 13.48 -35.14 -17.44
C GLY A 436 11.97 -35.35 -17.22
N LEU A 437 11.24 -34.28 -16.93
CA LEU A 437 9.78 -34.32 -16.78
C LEU A 437 9.08 -34.68 -18.10
N LEU A 438 9.45 -34.01 -19.19
CA LEU A 438 8.86 -34.24 -20.52
C LEU A 438 9.16 -35.66 -21.02
N ASN A 439 10.39 -36.15 -20.85
CA ASN A 439 10.78 -37.52 -21.21
C ASN A 439 10.07 -38.59 -20.36
N SER A 440 9.68 -38.25 -19.14
CA SER A 440 8.89 -39.12 -18.26
C SER A 440 7.38 -39.06 -18.55
N GLY A 441 6.96 -38.34 -19.59
CA GLY A 441 5.55 -38.18 -19.96
C GLY A 441 4.77 -37.20 -19.08
N ILE A 442 5.43 -36.49 -18.16
CA ILE A 442 4.78 -35.51 -17.29
C ILE A 442 4.53 -34.23 -18.10
N SER A 443 3.27 -33.82 -18.19
CA SER A 443 2.91 -32.61 -18.93
C SER A 443 3.38 -31.34 -18.20
N VAL A 444 4.05 -30.45 -18.93
CA VAL A 444 4.49 -29.16 -18.41
C VAL A 444 3.75 -28.04 -19.12
N TYR A 445 3.30 -27.05 -18.34
CA TYR A 445 2.69 -25.83 -18.84
C TYR A 445 3.46 -24.62 -18.32
N VAL A 446 3.46 -23.54 -19.10
CA VAL A 446 4.01 -22.25 -18.69
C VAL A 446 2.97 -21.16 -18.90
N THR A 447 2.75 -20.35 -17.86
CA THR A 447 1.93 -19.15 -18.01
C THR A 447 2.73 -18.10 -18.79
N GLU A 448 2.06 -17.25 -19.56
CA GLU A 448 2.74 -16.15 -20.25
C GLU A 448 3.53 -15.24 -19.27
N HIS A 449 3.02 -15.04 -18.04
CA HIS A 449 3.77 -14.40 -16.97
C HIS A 449 5.01 -15.19 -16.54
N GLY A 450 4.87 -16.51 -16.40
CA GLY A 450 5.97 -17.44 -16.18
C GLY A 450 7.08 -17.32 -17.23
N LEU A 451 6.69 -17.05 -18.47
CA LEU A 451 7.59 -16.97 -19.62
C LEU A 451 8.33 -15.63 -19.72
N TYR A 452 7.65 -14.50 -19.49
CA TYR A 452 8.21 -13.18 -19.83
C TYR A 452 8.51 -12.25 -18.65
N ASN A 453 7.85 -12.42 -17.49
CA ASN A 453 8.13 -11.53 -16.35
C ASN A 453 9.44 -11.90 -15.70
N TYR A 454 10.24 -10.91 -15.27
CA TYR A 454 11.55 -11.12 -14.63
C TYR A 454 12.49 -11.95 -15.50
N ASP A 455 12.51 -11.64 -16.80
CA ASP A 455 13.41 -12.26 -17.75
C ASP A 455 14.33 -11.19 -18.36
N PRO A 456 15.39 -10.78 -17.63
CA PRO A 456 16.31 -9.77 -18.13
C PRO A 456 16.91 -10.24 -19.44
N GLN A 457 16.82 -9.39 -20.48
CA GLN A 457 17.28 -9.70 -21.85
C GLN A 457 16.51 -10.84 -22.55
N GLY A 458 15.37 -11.30 -22.01
CA GLY A 458 14.53 -12.30 -22.66
C GLY A 458 15.17 -13.69 -22.75
N ARG A 459 16.15 -14.01 -21.90
CA ARG A 459 16.94 -15.25 -22.04
C ARG A 459 16.18 -16.50 -21.65
N PHE A 460 15.31 -16.43 -20.63
CA PHE A 460 14.45 -17.56 -20.27
C PHE A 460 13.44 -17.84 -21.38
N ALA A 461 12.81 -16.79 -21.92
CA ALA A 461 11.91 -16.90 -23.05
C ALA A 461 12.61 -17.42 -24.31
N ALA A 462 13.84 -16.94 -24.60
CA ALA A 462 14.67 -17.47 -25.68
C ALA A 462 15.00 -18.94 -25.46
N MET A 463 15.49 -19.33 -24.28
CA MET A 463 15.77 -20.72 -23.93
C MET A 463 14.53 -21.62 -24.11
N MET A 464 13.36 -21.16 -23.66
CA MET A 464 12.10 -21.90 -23.81
C MET A 464 11.69 -22.03 -25.27
N THR A 465 11.76 -20.95 -26.06
CA THR A 465 11.32 -20.94 -27.46
C THR A 465 12.33 -21.59 -28.42
N GLU A 466 13.62 -21.61 -28.08
CA GLU A 466 14.67 -22.28 -28.83
C GLU A 466 14.68 -23.79 -28.56
N GLY A 467 14.54 -24.20 -27.29
CA GLY A 467 14.61 -25.61 -26.88
C GLY A 467 13.30 -26.39 -27.00
N TYR A 468 12.15 -25.70 -26.97
CA TYR A 468 10.84 -26.35 -26.83
C TYR A 468 9.81 -25.78 -27.81
N ARG A 469 8.83 -26.60 -28.18
CA ARG A 469 7.63 -26.15 -28.90
C ARG A 469 6.57 -25.74 -27.87
N LEU A 470 6.06 -24.52 -28.01
CA LEU A 470 5.05 -23.96 -27.12
C LEU A 470 3.70 -23.92 -27.83
N ASP A 471 2.81 -24.85 -27.49
CA ASP A 471 1.47 -24.90 -28.08
C ASP A 471 0.50 -24.09 -27.20
N SER A 472 -0.16 -23.08 -27.78
CA SER A 472 -1.15 -22.27 -27.05
C SER A 472 -2.38 -23.12 -26.72
N VAL A 473 -2.69 -23.24 -25.43
CA VAL A 473 -3.82 -24.03 -24.92
C VAL A 473 -5.09 -23.17 -24.89
N GLY A 474 -4.93 -21.88 -24.61
CA GLY A 474 -6.03 -20.93 -24.55
C GLY A 474 -5.63 -19.63 -23.89
N VAL A 475 -6.59 -18.72 -23.84
CA VAL A 475 -6.41 -17.35 -23.35
C VAL A 475 -7.50 -17.01 -22.35
N ARG A 476 -7.12 -16.38 -21.23
CA ARG A 476 -8.06 -15.93 -20.21
C ARG A 476 -7.65 -14.56 -19.66
N PRO A 477 -8.59 -13.68 -19.27
CA PRO A 477 -8.24 -12.44 -18.59
C PRO A 477 -7.41 -12.73 -17.32
N TYR A 478 -6.37 -11.92 -17.13
CA TYR A 478 -5.51 -11.90 -15.96
C TYR A 478 -5.27 -10.44 -15.56
N GLU A 479 -5.01 -10.16 -14.28
CA GLU A 479 -4.80 -8.80 -13.78
C GLU A 479 -3.40 -8.63 -13.16
N PHE A 480 -2.61 -7.69 -13.69
CA PHE A 480 -1.27 -7.41 -13.19
C PHE A 480 -1.28 -6.60 -11.91
N TRP A 481 -1.07 -7.25 -10.77
CA TRP A 481 -1.29 -6.57 -9.49
C TRP A 481 -0.23 -5.52 -9.11
N GLN A 482 0.93 -5.49 -9.77
CA GLN A 482 2.04 -4.59 -9.42
C GLN A 482 1.78 -3.14 -9.86
N GLU A 483 1.28 -2.94 -11.07
CA GLU A 483 1.05 -1.60 -11.64
C GLU A 483 -0.41 -1.15 -11.48
N SER A 484 -1.34 -2.08 -11.24
CA SER A 484 -2.78 -1.82 -11.41
C SER A 484 -3.48 -1.17 -10.22
N CYS A 485 -2.79 -0.45 -9.32
CA CYS A 485 -3.48 0.12 -8.15
C CYS A 485 -4.63 1.06 -8.56
N TRP A 486 -4.48 1.78 -9.68
CA TRP A 486 -5.44 2.77 -10.16
C TRP A 486 -5.77 2.65 -11.66
N GLN A 487 -5.02 1.87 -12.45
CA GLN A 487 -5.42 1.45 -13.81
C GLN A 487 -5.76 -0.02 -13.82
N SER A 488 -6.68 -0.42 -14.69
CA SER A 488 -6.94 -1.83 -14.93
C SER A 488 -5.81 -2.40 -15.78
N GLY A 489 -4.80 -3.03 -15.16
CA GLY A 489 -3.84 -3.88 -15.87
C GLY A 489 -4.42 -5.27 -16.14
N ARG A 490 -5.68 -5.31 -16.59
CA ARG A 490 -6.34 -6.52 -17.06
C ARG A 490 -6.01 -6.70 -18.53
N TYR A 491 -5.49 -7.87 -18.86
CA TYR A 491 -5.17 -8.23 -20.22
C TYR A 491 -5.38 -9.72 -20.43
N PRO A 492 -5.64 -10.17 -21.67
CA PRO A 492 -5.63 -11.58 -21.98
C PRO A 492 -4.23 -12.16 -21.72
N ARG A 493 -4.16 -13.29 -21.00
CA ARG A 493 -2.93 -14.06 -20.83
C ARG A 493 -3.08 -15.45 -21.39
N GLN A 494 -2.02 -15.90 -22.06
CA GLN A 494 -1.95 -17.22 -22.65
C GLN A 494 -1.42 -18.25 -21.65
N LEU A 495 -1.92 -19.48 -21.80
CA LEU A 495 -1.33 -20.67 -21.23
C LEU A 495 -0.70 -21.48 -22.36
N PHE A 496 0.57 -21.84 -22.23
CA PHE A 496 1.26 -22.68 -23.20
C PHE A 496 1.51 -24.07 -22.62
N ARG A 497 1.30 -25.10 -23.43
CA ARG A 497 1.80 -26.45 -23.18
C ARG A 497 3.19 -26.58 -23.80
N VAL A 498 4.12 -27.12 -23.03
CA VAL A 498 5.51 -27.28 -23.43
C VAL A 498 5.73 -28.67 -24.01
N TRP A 499 6.36 -28.75 -25.17
CA TRP A 499 6.74 -30.00 -25.83
C TRP A 499 8.24 -30.00 -26.19
N PRO A 500 8.89 -31.17 -26.18
CA PRO A 500 10.23 -31.29 -26.74
C PRO A 500 10.18 -30.93 -28.24
N LYS A 501 11.16 -30.16 -28.74
CA LYS A 501 11.33 -30.03 -30.19
C LYS A 501 11.90 -31.34 -30.72
N GLN A 502 11.25 -31.89 -31.75
CA GLN A 502 11.85 -32.97 -32.54
C GLN A 502 13.10 -32.39 -33.22
N GLN A 503 14.27 -32.97 -32.94
CA GLN A 503 15.52 -32.62 -33.58
C GLN A 503 15.56 -33.10 -35.03
#